data_AF-A0ABD6Z1V4-F1
#
_entry.id   AF-A0ABD6Z1V4-F1
#
_cell.length_a   1.000
_cell.length_b   1.000
_cell.length_c   1.000
_cell.angle_alpha   90.00
_cell.angle_beta   90.00
_cell.angle_gamma   90.00
#
_symmetry.space_group_name_H-M   'P 1'
#
loop_
_entity.id
_entity.type
_entity.pdbx_description
1 polymer ?
#
loop_
_entity_poly.entity_id
_entity_poly.type
_entity_poly.pdbx_seq_one_letter_code
_entity_poly.pdbx_strand_id
1 'polypeptide(L)' 'MALNEVELDILRSIDDGTLINAINTDVLDINKNRAELVLYKLKDAGLIIMEPSNTGLGEQIIKGLTAKGSLILENS' A
#
# COMPACT_ATOMS: atom_id res chain seq x y z
N MET A 1 -13.56 -5.77 -10.12
CA MET A 1 -12.79 -6.58 -9.14
C MET A 1 -13.01 -5.88 -7.81
N ALA A 2 -13.64 -6.53 -6.83
CA ALA A 2 -13.81 -5.96 -5.49
C ALA A 2 -12.54 -6.24 -4.68
N LEU A 3 -12.09 -5.25 -3.90
CA LEU A 3 -10.96 -5.44 -2.98
C LEU A 3 -11.40 -6.35 -1.83
N ASN A 4 -10.47 -7.14 -1.31
CA ASN A 4 -10.70 -7.88 -0.06
C ASN A 4 -10.42 -7.00 1.17
N GLU A 5 -10.82 -7.46 2.35
CA GLU A 5 -10.64 -6.71 3.62
C GLU A 5 -9.18 -6.33 3.88
N VAL A 6 -8.24 -7.21 3.54
CA VAL A 6 -6.80 -6.95 3.72
C VAL A 6 -6.30 -5.83 2.81
N GLU A 7 -6.75 -5.82 1.55
CA GLU A 7 -6.43 -4.75 0.60
C GLU A 7 -7.02 -3.41 1.04
N LEU A 8 -8.23 -3.40 1.60
CA LEU A 8 -8.88 -2.20 2.13
C LEU A 8 -8.17 -1.67 3.39
N ASP A 9 -7.78 -2.55 4.32
CA ASP A 9 -7.06 -2.15 5.53
C ASP A 9 -5.68 -1.58 5.21
N ILE A 10 -5.01 -2.11 4.18
CA ILE A 10 -3.76 -1.55 3.67
C ILE A 10 -4.00 -0.16 3.06
N LEU A 11 -5.06 0.02 2.26
CA LEU A 11 -5.39 1.33 1.71
C LEU A 11 -5.70 2.36 2.81
N ARG A 12 -6.49 1.99 3.83
CA ARG A 12 -6.77 2.83 5.00
C ARG A 12 -5.50 3.22 5.74
N SER A 13 -4.63 2.24 5.97
CA SER A 13 -3.37 2.48 6.66
C SER A 13 -2.43 3.41 5.87
N ILE A 14 -2.51 3.40 4.52
CA ILE A 14 -1.77 4.34 3.67
C ILE A 14 -2.41 5.74 3.72
N ASP A 15 -3.75 5.82 3.70
CA ASP A 15 -4.51 7.07 3.79
C ASP A 15 -4.27 7.80 5.11
N ASP A 16 -4.32 7.07 6.23
CA ASP A 16 -4.07 7.57 7.59
C ASP A 16 -2.58 7.86 7.86
N GLY A 17 -1.70 7.57 6.91
CA GLY A 17 -0.27 7.82 7.01
C GLY A 17 0.53 6.79 7.83
N THR A 18 -0.14 5.78 8.38
CA THR A 18 0.46 4.72 9.20
C THR A 18 1.43 3.83 8.41
N LEU A 19 1.16 3.61 7.12
CA LEU A 19 1.97 2.79 6.22
C LEU A 19 2.93 3.58 5.32
N ILE A 20 3.11 4.88 5.56
CA ILE A 20 4.02 5.70 4.77
C ILE A 20 5.47 5.43 5.21
N ASN A 21 6.39 5.34 4.24
CA ASN A 21 7.86 5.28 4.39
C ASN A 21 8.57 3.98 4.72
N ALA A 22 7.91 2.85 4.91
CA ALA A 22 8.61 1.58 4.78
C ALA A 22 7.60 0.47 4.55
N ILE A 23 8.04 -0.56 3.85
CA ILE A 23 7.51 -1.92 3.96
C ILE A 23 7.81 -2.40 5.40
N ASN A 24 7.37 -1.65 6.41
CA ASN A 24 7.42 -2.00 7.81
C ASN A 24 6.24 -2.94 8.03
N THR A 25 6.40 -4.12 7.45
CA THR A 25 5.50 -5.26 7.53
C THR A 25 5.42 -5.85 8.92
N ASP A 26 6.04 -5.19 9.92
CA ASP A 26 5.82 -5.40 11.34
C ASP A 26 4.61 -4.59 11.87
N VAL A 27 4.17 -3.54 11.17
CA VAL A 27 3.00 -2.71 11.55
C VAL A 27 1.69 -3.37 11.12
N LEU A 28 1.73 -4.06 9.99
CA LEU A 28 0.68 -4.98 9.59
C LEU A 28 1.04 -6.33 10.19
N ASP A 29 0.21 -6.90 11.06
CA ASP A 29 0.35 -8.29 11.56
C ASP A 29 0.09 -9.34 10.43
N ILE A 30 0.38 -8.93 9.20
CA ILE A 30 0.26 -9.65 7.95
C ILE A 30 1.67 -10.13 7.63
N ASN A 31 1.84 -11.45 7.59
CA ASN A 31 3.05 -12.13 7.10
C ASN A 31 3.76 -11.30 6.01
N LYS A 32 5.00 -10.86 6.24
CA LYS A 32 5.72 -9.87 5.42
C LYS A 32 5.64 -10.13 3.91
N ASN A 33 5.71 -11.40 3.52
CA ASN A 33 5.64 -11.84 2.13
C ASN A 33 4.26 -11.58 1.48
N ARG A 34 3.17 -11.60 2.27
CA ARG A 34 1.81 -11.31 1.79
C ARG A 34 1.57 -9.81 1.62
N ALA A 35 2.05 -8.99 2.55
CA ALA A 35 1.87 -7.55 2.48
C ALA A 35 2.58 -6.95 1.26
N GLU A 36 3.81 -7.38 0.97
CA GLU A 36 4.55 -6.95 -0.23
C GLU A 36 3.80 -7.31 -1.53
N LEU A 37 3.31 -8.56 -1.63
CA LEU A 37 2.51 -9.00 -2.78
C LEU A 37 1.24 -8.16 -2.96
N VAL A 38 0.57 -7.79 -1.87
CA VAL A 38 -0.63 -6.95 -1.93
C VAL A 38 -0.28 -5.52 -2.36
N LEU A 39 0.80 -4.93 -1.85
CA LEU A 39 1.25 -3.60 -2.25
C LEU A 39 1.57 -3.55 -3.76
N TYR A 40 2.26 -4.55 -4.30
CA TYR A 40 2.50 -4.63 -5.74
C TYR A 40 1.21 -4.76 -6.54
N LYS A 41 0.23 -5.55 -6.08
CA LYS A 41 -1.09 -5.61 -6.73
C LYS A 41 -1.83 -4.28 -6.70
N LEU A 42 -1.81 -3.57 -5.57
CA LEU A 42 -2.45 -2.26 -5.43
C LEU A 42 -1.77 -1.22 -6.33
N LYS A 43 -0.44 -1.29 -6.47
CA LYS A 43 0.35 -0.45 -7.39
C LYS A 43 -0.03 -0.74 -8.84
N ASP A 44 -0.03 -2.01 -9.24
CA ASP A 44 -0.39 -2.44 -10.60
C ASP A 44 -1.84 -2.10 -10.95
N ALA A 45 -2.75 -2.14 -9.97
CA ALA A 45 -4.13 -1.70 -10.11
C ALA A 45 -4.27 -0.16 -10.19
N GLY A 46 -3.19 0.58 -9.98
CA GLY A 46 -3.14 2.04 -10.00
C GLY A 46 -3.84 2.68 -8.81
N LEU A 47 -3.87 2.01 -7.65
CA LEU A 47 -4.53 2.48 -6.42
C LEU A 47 -3.56 3.20 -5.48
N ILE A 48 -2.28 2.87 -5.53
CA ILE A 48 -1.25 3.48 -4.69
C ILE A 48 -0.06 3.94 -5.54
N ILE A 49 0.68 4.90 -5.02
CA ILE A 49 1.93 5.39 -5.60
C ILE A 49 3.09 4.81 -4.81
N MET A 50 3.99 4.12 -5.51
CA MET A 50 5.24 3.61 -4.94
C MET A 50 6.43 4.16 -5.73
N GLU A 51 7.45 4.61 -5.02
CA GLU A 51 8.68 5.17 -5.59
C GLU A 51 9.91 4.40 -5.08
N PRO A 52 11.01 4.35 -5.85
CA PRO A 52 12.27 3.87 -5.33
C PRO A 52 12.72 4.73 -4.14
N SER A 53 13.22 4.07 -3.10
CA SER A 53 13.84 4.69 -1.96
C SER A 53 15.18 5.32 -2.35
N ASN A 54 15.48 6.49 -1.81
CA ASN A 54 16.76 7.16 -2.00
C ASN A 54 17.91 6.53 -1.20
N THR A 55 17.67 5.42 -0.49
CA THR A 55 18.69 4.68 0.28
C THR A 55 19.71 3.95 -0.59
N GLY A 56 19.45 3.81 -1.90
CA GLY A 56 20.34 3.10 -2.82
C GLY A 56 20.32 1.57 -2.69
N LEU A 57 19.46 1.03 -1.82
CA LEU A 57 19.31 -0.40 -1.56
C LEU A 57 18.24 -1.07 -2.43
N GLY A 58 17.66 -0.34 -3.40
CA GLY A 58 16.59 -0.85 -4.26
C GLY A 58 15.23 -1.02 -3.56
N GLU A 59 15.09 -0.47 -2.36
CA GLU A 59 13.83 -0.48 -1.61
C GLU A 59 12.77 0.36 -2.31
N GLN A 60 11.48 0.03 -2.14
CA GLN A 60 10.37 0.88 -2.58
C GLN A 60 9.66 1.47 -1.36
N ILE A 61 9.29 2.75 -1.47
CA ILE A 61 8.49 3.46 -0.47
C ILE A 61 7.10 3.73 -1.02
N ILE A 62 6.10 3.63 -0.15
CA ILE A 62 4.74 4.04 -0.46
C ILE A 62 4.66 5.55 -0.26
N LYS A 63 4.24 6.28 -1.30
CA LYS A 63 4.03 7.74 -1.26
C LYS A 63 2.62 8.14 -0.84
N GLY A 64 1.63 7.27 -1.08
CA GLY A 64 0.23 7.54 -0.77
C GLY A 64 -0.72 6.85 -1.74
N LEU A 65 -2.01 7.18 -1.61
CA LEU A 65 -3.05 6.74 -2.54
C LEU A 65 -3.03 7.55 -3.84
N THR A 66 -3.46 6.92 -4.93
CA THR A 66 -3.84 7.66 -6.15
C THR A 66 -5.27 8.17 -6.00
N ALA A 67 -5.70 9.08 -6.89
CA ALA A 67 -7.12 9.49 -6.96
C ALA A 67 -8.09 8.30 -7.11
N LYS A 68 -7.66 7.22 -7.78
CA LYS A 68 -8.43 5.99 -7.92
C LYS A 68 -8.45 5.18 -6.61
N GLY A 69 -7.33 5.13 -5.89
CA GLY A 69 -7.24 4.48 -4.58
C GLY A 69 -8.17 5.12 -3.56
N SER A 70 -8.13 6.45 -3.45
CA SER A 70 -9.00 7.22 -2.55
C SER A 70 -10.49 7.02 -2.91
N LEU A 71 -10.83 7.09 -4.20
CA LEU A 71 -12.21 6.89 -4.63
C LEU A 71 -12.74 5.47 -4.31
N ILE A 72 -11.90 4.44 -4.45
CA ILE A 72 -12.31 3.08 -4.05
C ILE A 72 -12.50 3.01 -2.55
N LEU A 73 -11.59 3.60 -1.77
CA LEU A 73 -11.68 3.59 -0.32
C LEU A 73 -12.95 4.28 0.18
N GLU A 74 -13.33 5.42 -0.40
CA GLU A 74 -14.54 6.18 -0.06
C GLU A 74 -15.85 5.43 -0.38
N ASN A 75 -15.81 4.46 -1.30
CA ASN A 75 -16.98 3.72 -1.78
C ASN A 75 -17.03 2.25 -1.29
N SER A 76 -16.18 1.87 -0.33
CA SER A 76 -16.04 0.50 0.18
C SER A 76 -16.51 0.31 1.62
#